data_AF-A0A1V1P3B8-F1
#
_entry.id   AF-A0A1V1P3B8-F1
#
_cell.length_a   1.000
_cell.length_b   1.000
_cell.length_c   1.000
_cell.angle_alpha   90.00
_cell.angle_beta   90.00
_cell.angle_gamma   90.00
#
_symmetry.space_group_name_H-M   'P 1'
#
loop_
_entity.id
_entity.type
_entity.pdbx_description
1 polymer ?
#
loop_
_entity_poly.entity_id
_entity_poly.type
_entity_poly.pdbx_seq_one_letter_code
_entity_poly.pdbx_strand_id
1 'polypeptide(L)'
;MEFIMKCPNFTNFQSQRKGQKRIDQAVDCLGEDVVNRLLAFSLYLFGFPYEYISKNAGFSKAGLKTLVQQINTNGIDRFKDKRRKNEYNNVIARENKGTDSTVIRYSKQDKDYMKFEIDGNVNIKIQQNDNLGMKVLTLLLMEAGLLKQKEVANILDCQRLTVRNNFFKFQTSGTKGLIDNRSGQTKNYKFDMRVVFEIIKKFISCAFDMKTPSKTIINKHLNEIFPQNFSERATALHIKKLGLTDHKKELFAEIVRLTNEQIDKFEYLEIENKPLGAKFEWRIEVLRELKTEIENCLINEEIGNNFFQIEKKG
;
A
#
# COMPACT_ATOMS: atom_id res chain seq x y z
N MET A 1 -10.37 -3.91 27.92
CA MET A 1 -8.89 -3.95 27.91
C MET A 1 -8.38 -2.72 28.62
N GLU A 2 -7.89 -2.85 29.85
CA GLU A 2 -7.16 -1.76 30.52
C GLU A 2 -5.75 -1.69 29.92
N PHE A 3 -5.50 -0.68 29.08
CA PHE A 3 -4.15 -0.32 28.68
C PHE A 3 -3.52 0.49 29.82
N ILE A 4 -2.92 -0.20 30.79
CA ILE A 4 -2.06 0.46 31.79
C ILE A 4 -0.71 0.69 31.11
N MET A 5 -0.50 1.92 30.61
CA MET A 5 0.77 2.33 30.04
C MET A 5 1.82 2.37 31.16
N LYS A 6 2.76 1.41 31.18
CA LYS A 6 3.91 1.45 32.09
C LYS A 6 4.89 2.52 31.62
N CYS A 7 4.79 3.73 32.16
CA CYS A 7 5.77 4.78 31.90
C CYS A 7 7.12 4.39 32.55
N PRO A 8 8.21 4.23 31.77
CA PRO A 8 9.52 3.94 32.34
C PRO A 8 10.04 5.14 33.14
N ASN A 9 10.82 4.89 34.19
CA ASN A 9 11.46 5.97 34.96
C ASN A 9 12.55 6.63 34.10
N PHE A 10 12.31 7.86 33.64
CA PHE A 10 13.11 8.54 32.62
C PHE A 10 14.39 9.21 33.14
N THR A 11 14.61 9.22 34.46
CA THR A 11 15.65 10.06 35.11
C THR A 11 17.07 9.80 34.63
N ASN A 12 17.38 8.62 34.07
CA ASN A 12 18.74 8.28 33.61
C ASN A 12 18.90 8.06 32.09
N PHE A 13 17.84 8.21 31.28
CA PHE A 13 17.88 7.84 29.84
C PHE A 13 17.73 9.02 28.86
N GLN A 14 17.46 10.23 29.37
CA GLN A 14 17.17 11.39 28.52
C GLN A 14 18.38 12.32 28.37
N SER A 15 18.92 12.43 27.15
CA SER A 15 19.85 13.52 26.81
C SER A 15 19.08 14.83 26.66
N GLN A 16 19.29 15.78 27.57
CA GLN A 16 18.65 17.10 27.54
C GLN A 16 18.89 17.82 26.20
N ARG A 17 20.13 17.80 25.69
CA ARG A 17 20.49 18.40 24.40
C ARG A 17 19.71 17.80 23.22
N LYS A 18 19.57 16.46 23.17
CA LYS A 18 18.79 15.80 22.11
C LYS A 18 17.29 16.04 22.29
N GLY A 19 16.81 16.15 23.54
CA GLY A 19 15.44 16.51 23.87
C GLY A 19 15.07 17.88 23.34
N GLN A 20 15.86 18.91 23.67
CA GLN A 20 15.63 20.28 23.23
C GLN A 20 15.62 20.38 21.70
N LYS A 21 16.61 19.80 21.02
CA LYS A 21 16.67 19.81 19.55
C LYS A 21 15.41 19.21 18.90
N ARG A 22 14.79 18.19 19.50
CA ARG A 22 13.54 17.59 19.00
C ARG A 22 12.33 18.48 19.26
N ILE A 23 12.32 19.18 20.40
CA ILE A 23 11.28 20.16 20.70
C ILE A 23 11.37 21.31 19.71
N ASP A 24 12.55 21.85 19.45
CA ASP A 24 12.76 22.94 18.49
C ASP A 24 12.26 22.53 17.09
N GLN A 25 12.64 21.33 16.63
CA GLN A 25 12.13 20.77 15.37
C GLN A 25 10.61 20.63 15.34
N ALA A 26 9.99 20.22 16.45
CA ALA A 26 8.55 20.11 16.55
C ALA A 26 7.88 21.49 16.53
N VAL A 27 8.48 22.50 17.17
CA VAL A 27 8.01 23.89 17.14
C VAL A 27 8.08 24.45 15.73
N ASP A 28 9.18 24.22 14.99
CA ASP A 28 9.32 24.64 13.60
C ASP A 28 8.24 24.03 12.69
N CYS A 29 7.91 22.75 12.92
CA CYS A 29 6.93 22.03 12.09
C CYS A 29 5.47 22.32 12.46
N LEU A 30 5.15 22.43 13.75
CA LEU A 30 3.77 22.44 14.27
C LEU A 30 3.35 23.79 14.85
N GLY A 31 4.31 24.65 15.19
CA GLY A 31 4.10 25.88 15.94
C GLY A 31 4.14 25.67 17.45
N GLU A 32 4.70 26.65 18.15
CA GLU A 32 4.94 26.62 19.60
C GLU A 32 3.68 26.35 20.43
N ASP A 33 2.57 27.04 20.13
CA ASP A 33 1.28 26.87 20.82
C ASP A 33 0.74 25.44 20.70
N VAL A 34 0.90 24.80 19.54
CA VAL A 34 0.46 23.42 19.30
C VAL A 34 1.30 22.45 20.12
N VAL A 35 2.62 22.64 20.11
CA VAL A 35 3.57 21.82 20.88
C VAL A 35 3.29 21.93 22.38
N ASN A 36 3.10 23.14 22.90
CA ASN A 36 2.82 23.37 24.32
C ASN A 36 1.51 22.70 24.75
N ARG A 37 0.46 22.75 23.91
CA ARG A 37 -0.81 22.05 24.19
C ARG A 37 -0.65 20.54 24.20
N LEU A 38 0.12 19.99 23.24
CA LEU A 38 0.40 18.55 23.17
C LEU A 38 1.14 18.07 24.42
N LEU A 39 2.18 18.80 24.85
CA LEU A 39 2.93 18.48 26.05
C LEU A 39 2.07 18.59 27.32
N ALA A 40 1.30 19.67 27.46
CA ALA A 40 0.40 19.87 28.59
C ALA A 40 -0.66 18.76 28.70
N PHE A 41 -1.27 18.36 27.57
CA PHE A 41 -2.25 17.28 27.55
C PHE A 41 -1.60 15.91 27.82
N SER A 42 -0.38 15.68 27.34
CA SER A 42 0.37 14.46 27.63
C SER A 42 0.65 14.30 29.13
N LEU A 43 1.06 15.38 29.79
CA LEU A 43 1.24 15.39 31.26
C LEU A 43 -0.07 15.14 32.01
N TYR A 44 -1.19 15.69 31.51
CA TYR A 44 -2.50 15.39 32.06
C TYR A 44 -2.85 13.89 31.94
N LEU A 45 -2.59 13.27 30.77
CA LEU A 45 -2.81 11.84 30.56
C LEU A 45 -1.92 10.96 31.46
N PHE A 46 -0.71 11.42 31.79
CA PHE A 46 0.18 10.75 32.75
C PHE A 46 -0.22 10.97 34.22
N GLY A 47 -1.33 11.67 34.49
CA GLY A 47 -1.89 11.83 35.83
C GLY A 47 -1.23 12.93 36.66
N PHE A 48 -0.46 13.83 36.06
CA PHE A 48 0.11 14.97 36.79
C PHE A 48 -1.00 15.97 37.20
N PRO A 49 -0.90 16.58 38.40
CA PRO A 49 -1.90 17.53 38.86
C PRO A 49 -1.88 18.82 38.04
N TYR A 50 -3.04 19.47 37.91
CA TYR A 50 -3.20 20.71 37.12
C TYR A 50 -2.23 21.81 37.54
N GLU A 51 -1.93 21.90 38.84
CA GLU A 51 -0.98 22.83 39.44
C GLU A 51 0.42 22.62 38.85
N TYR A 52 0.88 21.38 38.83
CA TYR A 52 2.19 21.01 38.29
C TYR A 52 2.29 21.34 36.80
N ILE A 53 1.26 20.99 36.03
CA ILE A 53 1.25 21.23 34.58
C ILE A 53 1.22 22.74 34.29
N SER A 54 0.35 23.50 34.98
CA SER A 54 0.22 24.95 34.79
C SER A 54 1.54 25.69 35.01
N LYS A 55 2.30 25.30 36.03
CA LYS A 55 3.59 25.90 36.37
C LYS A 55 4.67 25.62 35.31
N ASN A 56 4.61 24.46 34.64
CA ASN A 56 5.67 24.01 33.73
C ASN A 56 5.34 24.22 32.24
N ALA A 57 4.06 24.31 31.87
CA ALA A 57 3.62 24.39 30.48
C ALA A 57 3.13 25.79 30.05
N GLY A 58 3.23 26.79 30.92
CA GLY A 58 2.87 28.19 30.60
C GLY A 58 1.36 28.45 30.46
N PHE A 59 0.50 27.59 31.02
CA PHE A 59 -0.96 27.76 31.01
C PHE A 59 -1.47 28.23 32.37
N SER A 60 -2.50 29.07 32.38
CA SER A 60 -3.29 29.26 33.60
C SER A 60 -4.05 27.97 33.94
N LYS A 61 -4.29 27.71 35.23
CA LYS A 61 -5.05 26.53 35.68
C LYS A 61 -6.43 26.44 35.02
N ALA A 62 -7.11 27.57 34.84
CA ALA A 62 -8.39 27.65 34.13
C ALA A 62 -8.25 27.36 32.62
N GLY A 63 -7.20 27.90 31.98
CA GLY A 63 -6.90 27.65 30.57
C GLY A 63 -6.60 26.18 30.31
N LEU A 64 -5.85 25.52 31.20
CA LEU A 64 -5.54 24.10 31.11
C LEU A 64 -6.79 23.21 31.27
N LYS A 65 -7.66 23.49 32.25
CA LYS A 65 -8.95 22.78 32.38
C LYS A 65 -9.80 22.92 31.13
N THR A 66 -9.87 24.13 30.58
CA THR A 66 -10.60 24.41 29.35
C THR A 66 -10.00 23.65 28.17
N LEU A 67 -8.67 23.61 28.06
CA LEU A 67 -7.96 22.86 27.03
C LEU A 67 -8.27 21.37 27.10
N VAL A 68 -8.13 20.76 28.29
CA VAL A 68 -8.42 19.34 28.53
C VAL A 68 -9.88 19.02 28.19
N GLN A 69 -10.83 19.81 28.70
CA GLN A 69 -12.25 19.63 28.39
C GLN A 69 -12.50 19.72 26.89
N GLN A 70 -11.94 20.73 26.22
CA GLN A 70 -12.13 20.91 24.79
C GLN A 70 -11.53 19.77 23.97
N ILE A 71 -10.36 19.24 24.35
CA ILE A 71 -9.74 18.08 23.69
C ILE A 71 -10.59 16.83 23.92
N ASN A 72 -11.08 16.59 25.15
CA ASN A 72 -11.93 15.44 25.44
C ASN A 72 -13.26 15.49 24.69
N THR A 73 -13.85 16.68 24.50
CA THR A 73 -15.11 16.86 23.77
C THR A 73 -14.95 16.88 22.25
N ASN A 74 -13.90 17.52 21.73
CA ASN A 74 -13.76 17.81 20.29
C ASN A 74 -12.58 17.08 19.63
N GLY A 75 -11.79 16.33 20.39
CA GLY A 75 -10.64 15.58 19.89
C GLY A 75 -9.48 16.44 19.42
N ILE A 76 -8.71 15.88 18.47
CA ILE A 76 -7.40 16.39 18.03
C ILE A 76 -7.45 17.78 17.38
N ASP A 77 -8.62 18.22 16.90
CA ASP A 77 -8.78 19.52 16.25
C ASP A 77 -8.51 20.71 17.19
N ARG A 78 -8.51 20.49 18.51
CA ARG A 78 -8.24 21.53 19.51
C ARG A 78 -6.77 21.79 19.79
N PHE A 79 -5.88 20.92 19.31
CA PHE A 79 -4.46 21.22 19.30
C PHE A 79 -4.08 22.28 18.27
N LYS A 80 -4.91 22.51 17.25
CA LYS A 80 -4.61 23.48 16.19
C LYS A 80 -4.94 24.91 16.62
N ASP A 81 -4.04 25.84 16.31
CA ASP A 81 -4.28 27.26 16.54
C ASP A 81 -5.40 27.76 15.62
N LYS A 82 -6.48 28.27 16.22
CA LYS A 82 -7.61 28.86 15.51
C LYS A 82 -7.32 30.26 14.99
N ARG A 83 -6.23 30.91 15.40
CA ARG A 83 -5.85 32.26 14.93
C ARG A 83 -5.18 32.23 13.55
N ARG A 84 -4.49 31.14 13.20
CA ARG A 84 -4.01 30.89 11.83
C ARG A 84 -5.11 30.63 10.81
N LYS A 85 -6.38 30.57 11.22
CA LYS A 85 -7.51 30.67 10.28
C LYS A 85 -7.58 32.04 9.60
N ASN A 86 -7.03 33.11 10.18
CA ASN A 86 -7.25 34.47 9.66
C ASN A 86 -6.36 34.86 8.48
N GLU A 87 -5.29 34.11 8.16
CA GLU A 87 -4.49 34.40 6.96
C GLU A 87 -5.04 33.74 5.69
N TYR A 88 -5.98 32.80 5.81
CA TYR A 88 -6.65 32.16 4.66
C TYR A 88 -8.16 32.46 4.56
N ASN A 89 -8.81 33.04 5.58
CA ASN A 89 -10.26 33.20 5.63
C ASN A 89 -10.80 34.62 5.35
N ASN A 90 -10.01 35.55 4.80
CA ASN A 90 -10.56 36.85 4.38
C ASN A 90 -11.56 36.77 3.20
N VAL A 91 -11.91 35.57 2.73
CA VAL A 91 -13.00 35.35 1.76
C VAL A 91 -14.28 34.82 2.43
N ILE A 92 -14.23 34.36 3.69
CA ILE A 92 -15.38 33.73 4.38
C ILE A 92 -15.87 34.61 5.53
N ALA A 93 -16.11 35.88 5.23
CA ALA A 93 -16.97 36.73 6.04
C ALA A 93 -18.20 37.11 5.21
N ARG A 94 -19.06 36.11 4.94
CA ARG A 94 -20.46 36.36 4.61
C ARG A 94 -21.31 35.69 5.68
N GLU A 95 -21.87 36.58 6.49
CA GLU A 95 -23.12 36.48 7.25
C GLU A 95 -23.75 35.08 7.35
N ASN A 96 -23.55 34.42 8.49
CA ASN A 96 -24.57 33.49 8.99
C ASN A 96 -25.36 34.21 10.08
N LYS A 97 -26.23 35.14 9.65
CA LYS A 97 -27.43 35.49 10.41
C LYS A 97 -28.43 34.36 10.13
N GLY A 98 -28.91 33.71 11.18
CA GLY A 98 -29.59 32.42 11.07
C GLY A 98 -30.94 32.45 10.38
N THR A 99 -31.33 31.29 9.84
CA THR A 99 -32.68 30.67 9.86
C THR A 99 -32.59 29.31 9.17
N ASP A 100 -33.38 28.35 9.66
CA ASP A 100 -33.67 27.01 9.12
C ASP A 100 -32.52 25.99 9.03
N SER A 101 -32.58 24.97 9.88
CA SER A 101 -31.68 23.83 9.79
C SER A 101 -32.04 23.01 8.56
N THR A 102 -31.34 23.23 7.44
CA THR A 102 -31.47 22.35 6.28
C THR A 102 -31.17 20.91 6.70
N VAL A 103 -32.16 20.01 6.58
CA VAL A 103 -32.05 18.61 6.98
C VAL A 103 -31.65 17.78 5.77
N ILE A 104 -30.51 17.09 5.86
CA ILE A 104 -30.12 16.08 4.88
C ILE A 104 -30.46 14.69 5.38
N ARG A 105 -31.25 13.96 4.58
CA ARG A 105 -31.46 12.52 4.74
C ARG A 105 -30.76 11.80 3.60
N TYR A 106 -30.09 10.70 3.93
CA TYR A 106 -29.48 9.84 2.93
C TYR A 106 -29.90 8.40 3.14
N SER A 107 -30.16 7.69 2.04
CA SER A 107 -30.57 6.29 2.07
C SER A 107 -30.09 5.56 0.83
N LYS A 108 -29.83 4.27 0.99
CA LYS A 108 -29.62 3.37 -0.16
C LYS A 108 -30.99 3.09 -0.76
N GLN A 109 -31.20 3.49 -2.00
CA GLN A 109 -32.43 3.24 -2.74
C GLN A 109 -32.09 2.35 -3.93
N ASP A 110 -32.73 1.19 -4.00
CA ASP A 110 -32.38 0.10 -4.91
C ASP A 110 -30.91 -0.37 -4.76
N LYS A 111 -30.53 -1.47 -5.41
CA LYS A 111 -29.20 -2.07 -5.23
C LYS A 111 -28.05 -1.16 -5.67
N ASP A 112 -28.33 -0.16 -6.51
CA ASP A 112 -27.29 0.54 -7.27
C ASP A 112 -27.12 2.03 -6.94
N TYR A 113 -28.04 2.66 -6.19
CA TYR A 113 -28.03 4.11 -5.97
C TYR A 113 -28.03 4.54 -4.50
N MET A 114 -27.36 5.67 -4.23
CA MET A 114 -27.46 6.42 -2.98
C MET A 114 -28.28 7.69 -3.24
N LYS A 115 -29.36 7.87 -2.48
CA LYS A 115 -30.23 9.05 -2.54
C LYS A 115 -29.86 10.02 -1.42
N PHE A 116 -29.65 11.29 -1.78
CA PHE A 116 -29.51 12.42 -0.87
C PHE A 116 -30.72 13.34 -1.03
N GLU A 117 -31.45 13.53 0.05
CA GLU A 117 -32.64 14.37 0.12
C GLU A 117 -32.33 15.58 1.00
N ILE A 118 -32.38 16.76 0.40
CA ILE A 118 -32.07 18.06 1.04
C ILE A 118 -33.39 18.81 1.17
N ASP A 119 -33.82 19.06 2.41
CA ASP A 119 -35.08 19.75 2.74
C ASP A 119 -36.34 19.16 2.07
N GLY A 120 -36.32 17.87 1.75
CA GLY A 120 -37.45 17.15 1.12
C GLY A 120 -37.69 17.49 -0.36
N ASN A 121 -37.16 18.62 -0.84
CA ASN A 121 -37.46 19.16 -2.16
C ASN A 121 -36.38 18.84 -3.20
N VAL A 122 -35.13 18.70 -2.77
CA VAL A 122 -34.01 18.41 -3.67
C VAL A 122 -33.55 16.98 -3.47
N ASN A 123 -33.64 16.19 -4.53
CA ASN A 123 -33.26 14.78 -4.54
C ASN A 123 -32.08 14.57 -5.50
N ILE A 124 -30.92 14.22 -4.95
CA ILE A 124 -29.72 13.88 -5.73
C ILE A 124 -29.51 12.37 -5.63
N LYS A 125 -29.33 11.71 -6.77
CA LYS A 125 -29.00 10.29 -6.86
C LYS A 125 -27.62 10.11 -7.46
N ILE A 126 -26.78 9.33 -6.81
CA ILE A 126 -25.45 8.94 -7.31
C ILE A 126 -25.35 7.42 -7.27
N GLN A 127 -24.74 6.82 -8.29
CA GLN A 127 -24.49 5.37 -8.30
C GLN A 127 -23.50 5.01 -7.19
N GLN A 128 -23.74 3.91 -6.47
CA GLN A 128 -22.88 3.49 -5.35
C GLN A 128 -21.45 3.14 -5.79
N ASN A 129 -21.26 2.76 -7.06
CA ASN A 129 -19.95 2.49 -7.65
C ASN A 129 -19.19 3.76 -8.09
N ASP A 130 -19.86 4.92 -8.19
CA ASP A 130 -19.23 6.20 -8.50
C ASP A 130 -18.58 6.80 -7.24
N ASN A 131 -17.44 6.21 -6.87
CA ASN A 131 -16.65 6.63 -5.73
C ASN A 131 -16.19 8.09 -5.81
N LEU A 132 -15.99 8.61 -7.03
CA LEU A 132 -15.54 9.99 -7.21
C LEU A 132 -16.71 10.96 -7.02
N GLY A 133 -17.85 10.71 -7.66
CA GLY A 133 -19.07 11.50 -7.48
C GLY A 133 -19.53 11.51 -6.02
N MET A 134 -19.50 10.35 -5.35
CA MET A 134 -19.81 10.23 -3.93
C MET A 134 -18.89 11.08 -3.05
N LYS A 135 -17.57 11.06 -3.31
CA LYS A 135 -16.61 11.92 -2.57
C LYS A 135 -16.89 13.40 -2.83
N VAL A 136 -17.08 13.80 -4.09
CA VAL A 136 -17.32 15.20 -4.43
C VAL A 136 -18.58 15.73 -3.75
N LEU A 137 -19.71 15.03 -3.90
CA LEU A 137 -20.98 15.46 -3.30
C LEU A 137 -20.88 15.54 -1.78
N THR A 138 -20.39 14.49 -1.13
CA THR A 138 -20.34 14.46 0.35
C THR A 138 -19.36 15.47 0.93
N LEU A 139 -18.27 15.78 0.24
CA LEU A 139 -17.33 16.84 0.65
C LEU A 139 -17.93 18.23 0.45
N LEU A 140 -18.66 18.49 -0.64
CA LEU A 140 -19.37 19.75 -0.86
C LEU A 140 -20.47 19.98 0.19
N LEU A 141 -21.23 18.94 0.52
CA LEU A 141 -22.25 19.00 1.57
C LEU A 141 -21.61 19.22 2.95
N MET A 142 -20.43 18.66 3.21
CA MET A 142 -19.67 18.93 4.42
C MET A 142 -19.12 20.35 4.47
N GLU A 143 -18.65 20.89 3.35
CA GLU A 143 -18.19 22.27 3.22
C GLU A 143 -19.32 23.27 3.47
N ALA A 144 -20.52 22.97 2.95
CA ALA A 144 -21.74 23.73 3.21
C ALA A 144 -22.29 23.59 4.64
N GLY A 145 -21.66 22.77 5.49
CA GLY A 145 -22.09 22.53 6.87
C GLY A 145 -23.32 21.62 7.01
N LEU A 146 -23.78 21.03 5.91
CA LEU A 146 -24.98 20.18 5.85
C LEU A 146 -24.68 18.73 6.27
N LEU A 147 -23.43 18.29 6.17
CA LEU A 147 -22.97 17.01 6.71
C LEU A 147 -21.80 17.20 7.66
N LYS A 148 -21.79 16.43 8.75
CA LYS A 148 -20.64 16.30 9.65
C LYS A 148 -19.64 15.33 9.05
N GLN A 149 -18.36 15.52 9.36
CA GLN A 149 -17.28 14.62 8.94
C GLN A 149 -17.52 13.14 9.32
N LYS A 150 -18.23 12.87 10.43
CA LYS A 150 -18.63 11.51 10.83
C LYS A 150 -19.63 10.89 9.85
N GLU A 151 -20.57 11.67 9.35
CA GLU A 151 -21.59 11.21 8.42
C GLU A 151 -20.97 10.93 7.05
N VAL A 152 -20.09 11.82 6.58
CA VAL A 152 -19.31 11.58 5.36
C VAL A 152 -18.45 10.31 5.47
N ALA A 153 -17.81 10.09 6.62
CA ALA A 153 -17.02 8.88 6.86
C ALA A 153 -17.87 7.60 6.75
N ASN A 154 -19.08 7.62 7.30
CA ASN A 154 -20.03 6.51 7.20
C ASN A 154 -20.53 6.29 5.77
N ILE A 155 -20.82 7.37 5.04
CA ILE A 155 -21.31 7.30 3.66
C ILE A 155 -20.23 6.73 2.71
N LEU A 156 -18.98 7.13 2.90
CA LEU A 156 -17.84 6.70 2.08
C LEU A 156 -17.17 5.41 2.56
N ASP A 157 -17.70 4.78 3.62
CA ASP A 157 -17.11 3.61 4.30
C ASP A 157 -15.60 3.75 4.56
N CYS A 158 -15.22 4.87 5.19
CA CYS A 158 -13.82 5.17 5.45
C CYS A 158 -13.59 5.86 6.79
N GLN A 159 -12.33 5.99 7.19
CA GLN A 159 -11.98 6.68 8.42
C GLN A 159 -12.16 8.20 8.29
N ARG A 160 -12.51 8.87 9.40
CA ARG A 160 -12.63 10.34 9.46
C ARG A 160 -11.36 11.06 8.99
N LEU A 161 -10.18 10.50 9.28
CA LEU A 161 -8.91 11.05 8.82
C LEU A 161 -8.82 11.05 7.29
N THR A 162 -9.30 9.98 6.65
CA THR A 162 -9.38 9.88 5.18
C THR A 162 -10.30 10.96 4.61
N VAL A 163 -11.46 11.20 5.24
CA VAL A 163 -12.36 12.31 4.85
C VAL A 163 -11.66 13.65 4.92
N ARG A 164 -10.93 13.91 6.02
CA ARG A 164 -10.18 15.16 6.19
C ARG A 164 -9.10 15.35 5.13
N ASN A 165 -8.35 14.30 4.83
CA ASN A 165 -7.30 14.34 3.82
C ASN A 165 -7.90 14.55 2.42
N ASN A 166 -9.01 13.89 2.11
CA ASN A 166 -9.72 14.10 0.85
C ASN A 166 -10.27 15.53 0.75
N PHE A 167 -10.83 16.08 1.83
CA PHE A 167 -11.30 17.46 1.86
C PHE A 167 -10.16 18.46 1.57
N PHE A 168 -9.01 18.27 2.22
CA PHE A 168 -7.85 19.12 1.98
C PHE A 168 -7.38 19.03 0.51
N LYS A 169 -7.27 17.82 -0.04
CA LYS A 169 -6.92 17.62 -1.46
C LYS A 169 -7.91 18.25 -2.43
N PHE A 170 -9.21 18.19 -2.09
CA PHE A 170 -10.27 18.81 -2.86
C PHE A 170 -10.17 20.33 -2.84
N GLN A 171 -9.92 20.94 -1.68
CA GLN A 171 -9.73 22.39 -1.59
C GLN A 171 -8.49 22.88 -2.33
N THR A 172 -7.39 22.12 -2.30
CA THR A 172 -6.13 22.52 -2.95
C THR A 172 -6.13 22.31 -4.46
N SER A 173 -6.85 21.30 -4.97
CA SER A 173 -6.68 20.83 -6.36
C SER A 173 -8.01 20.45 -7.03
N GLY A 174 -9.14 20.80 -6.44
CA GLY A 174 -10.47 20.43 -6.92
C GLY A 174 -10.66 18.92 -7.01
N THR A 175 -11.51 18.51 -7.96
CA THR A 175 -11.77 17.09 -8.24
C THR A 175 -10.50 16.32 -8.62
N LYS A 176 -9.50 16.96 -9.24
CA LYS A 176 -8.22 16.34 -9.60
C LYS A 176 -7.44 15.83 -8.39
N GLY A 177 -7.60 16.48 -7.23
CA GLY A 177 -6.97 16.04 -5.98
C GLY A 177 -7.59 14.76 -5.40
N LEU A 178 -8.81 14.41 -5.81
CA LEU A 178 -9.54 13.22 -5.35
C LEU A 178 -9.32 11.99 -6.23
N ILE A 179 -8.77 12.19 -7.43
CA ILE A 179 -8.39 11.13 -8.34
C ILE A 179 -7.17 10.39 -7.77
N ASP A 180 -7.19 9.06 -7.83
CA ASP A 180 -6.06 8.25 -7.38
C ASP A 180 -4.90 8.39 -8.37
N ASN A 181 -3.98 9.29 -8.06
CA ASN A 181 -2.77 9.55 -8.85
C ASN A 181 -1.65 8.55 -8.57
N ARG A 182 -1.93 7.41 -7.93
CA ARG A 182 -0.97 6.32 -7.80
C ARG A 182 -0.72 5.70 -9.17
N SER A 183 0.23 6.25 -9.92
CA SER A 183 1.02 5.44 -10.83
C SER A 183 1.83 4.48 -9.95
N GLY A 184 1.46 3.20 -9.91
CA GLY A 184 2.30 2.18 -9.30
C GLY A 184 3.74 2.30 -9.81
N GLN A 185 4.72 1.94 -8.99
CA GLN A 185 6.14 2.03 -9.34
C GLN A 185 6.39 1.38 -10.71
N THR A 186 6.67 2.19 -11.74
CA THR A 186 6.82 1.73 -13.14
C THR A 186 8.21 1.17 -13.43
N LYS A 187 9.17 1.37 -12.52
CA LYS A 187 10.55 0.86 -12.62
C LYS A 187 10.87 -0.03 -11.43
N ASN A 188 11.13 -1.31 -11.70
CA ASN A 188 11.69 -2.25 -10.73
C ASN A 188 13.19 -1.95 -10.56
N TYR A 189 13.54 -1.01 -9.68
CA TYR A 189 14.94 -0.56 -9.50
C TYR A 189 15.94 -1.68 -9.13
N LYS A 190 15.47 -2.79 -8.53
CA LYS A 190 16.31 -3.94 -8.17
C LYS A 190 16.21 -5.10 -9.17
N PHE A 191 15.05 -5.29 -9.81
CA PHE A 191 14.83 -6.37 -10.78
C PHE A 191 14.88 -5.79 -12.19
N ASP A 192 16.10 -5.46 -12.62
CA ASP A 192 16.35 -5.11 -14.00
C ASP A 192 16.29 -6.35 -14.92
N MET A 193 16.47 -6.14 -16.22
CA MET A 193 16.40 -7.23 -17.19
C MET A 193 17.47 -8.32 -16.97
N ARG A 194 18.61 -8.00 -16.35
CA ARG A 194 19.66 -8.99 -16.07
C ARG A 194 19.21 -9.93 -14.96
N VAL A 195 18.61 -9.38 -13.91
CA VAL A 195 18.04 -10.18 -12.81
C VAL A 195 16.88 -11.04 -13.32
N VAL A 196 16.03 -10.50 -14.19
CA VAL A 196 14.93 -11.25 -14.82
C VAL A 196 15.47 -12.41 -15.66
N PHE A 197 16.51 -12.18 -16.45
CA PHE A 197 17.16 -13.23 -17.24
C PHE A 197 17.70 -14.36 -16.35
N GLU A 198 18.38 -14.02 -15.25
CA GLU A 198 18.91 -15.03 -14.32
C GLU A 198 17.80 -15.81 -13.59
N ILE A 199 16.64 -15.20 -13.32
CA ILE A 199 15.46 -15.91 -12.83
C ILE A 199 15.01 -16.98 -13.83
N ILE A 200 14.84 -16.61 -15.10
CA ILE A 200 14.38 -17.52 -16.15
C ILE A 200 15.40 -18.64 -16.36
N LYS A 201 16.68 -18.29 -16.51
CA LYS A 201 17.78 -19.23 -16.69
C LYS A 201 17.83 -20.24 -15.55
N LYS A 202 17.84 -19.77 -14.30
CA LYS A 202 17.90 -20.67 -13.13
C LYS A 202 16.63 -21.51 -13.01
N PHE A 203 15.46 -20.95 -13.31
CA PHE A 203 14.20 -21.68 -13.31
C PHE A 203 14.25 -22.86 -14.29
N ILE A 204 14.68 -22.61 -15.53
CA ILE A 204 14.84 -23.63 -16.57
C ILE A 204 15.90 -24.66 -16.18
N SER A 205 17.08 -24.23 -15.70
CA SER A 205 18.13 -25.16 -15.25
C SER A 205 17.69 -26.06 -14.10
N CYS A 206 16.84 -25.57 -13.18
CA CYS A 206 16.32 -26.43 -12.11
C CYS A 206 15.46 -27.56 -12.68
N ALA A 207 14.64 -27.27 -13.70
CA ALA A 207 13.85 -28.29 -14.36
C ALA A 207 14.74 -29.34 -15.01
N PHE A 208 15.77 -28.93 -15.77
CA PHE A 208 16.74 -29.86 -16.35
C PHE A 208 17.48 -30.69 -15.30
N ASP A 209 17.82 -30.11 -14.15
CA ASP A 209 18.45 -30.82 -13.04
C ASP A 209 17.50 -31.78 -12.28
N MET A 210 16.26 -31.98 -12.75
CA MET A 210 15.19 -32.69 -12.03
C MET A 210 14.89 -32.11 -10.64
N LYS A 211 15.20 -30.83 -10.42
CA LYS A 211 14.99 -30.11 -9.17
C LYS A 211 13.77 -29.21 -9.28
N THR A 212 12.98 -29.16 -8.23
CA THR A 212 11.88 -28.20 -8.10
C THR A 212 12.42 -26.76 -8.11
N PRO A 213 12.05 -25.90 -9.08
CA PRO A 213 12.41 -24.49 -9.06
C PRO A 213 11.69 -23.75 -7.93
N SER A 214 12.32 -23.59 -6.76
CA SER A 214 11.69 -22.89 -5.64
C SER A 214 12.10 -21.40 -5.58
N LYS A 215 11.24 -20.58 -4.97
CA LYS A 215 11.55 -19.17 -4.66
C LYS A 215 12.86 -19.03 -3.87
N THR A 216 13.17 -20.00 -3.01
CA THR A 216 14.36 -20.03 -2.15
C THR A 216 15.60 -20.39 -2.96
N ILE A 217 15.54 -21.40 -3.82
CA ILE A 217 16.64 -21.78 -4.71
C ILE A 217 16.99 -20.63 -5.66
N ILE A 218 15.98 -20.02 -6.26
CA ILE A 218 16.18 -18.89 -7.18
C ILE A 218 16.68 -17.66 -6.42
N ASN A 219 16.14 -17.36 -5.23
CA ASN A 219 16.61 -16.23 -4.42
C ASN A 219 18.07 -16.40 -3.97
N LYS A 220 18.46 -17.61 -3.57
CA LYS A 220 19.84 -17.93 -3.20
C LYS A 220 20.78 -17.69 -4.39
N HIS A 221 20.44 -18.22 -5.57
CA HIS A 221 21.18 -18.00 -6.82
C HIS A 221 21.33 -16.50 -7.15
N LEU A 222 20.26 -15.71 -7.01
CA LEU A 222 20.33 -14.27 -7.25
C LEU A 222 21.27 -13.56 -6.27
N ASN A 223 21.22 -13.91 -4.98
CA ASN A 223 22.09 -13.31 -3.96
C ASN A 223 23.55 -13.79 -4.06
N GLU A 224 23.83 -14.90 -4.75
CA GLU A 224 25.19 -15.36 -5.05
C GLU A 224 25.82 -14.59 -6.23
N ILE A 225 25.02 -14.22 -7.23
CA ILE A 225 25.52 -13.62 -8.48
C ILE A 225 25.51 -12.09 -8.45
N PHE A 226 24.58 -11.50 -7.70
CA PHE A 226 24.41 -10.06 -7.65
C PHE A 226 24.77 -9.52 -6.27
N PRO A 227 25.45 -8.35 -6.18
CA PRO A 227 25.79 -7.72 -4.91
C PRO A 227 24.58 -7.13 -4.17
N GLN A 228 23.40 -7.19 -4.79
CA GLN A 228 22.16 -6.64 -4.24
C GLN A 228 21.44 -7.72 -3.42
N ASN A 229 21.00 -7.38 -2.21
CA ASN A 229 20.16 -8.28 -1.43
C ASN A 229 18.72 -8.28 -1.95
N PHE A 230 18.30 -9.43 -2.47
CA PHE A 230 16.93 -9.74 -2.89
C PHE A 230 16.20 -10.50 -1.80
N SER A 231 14.92 -10.14 -1.56
CA SER A 231 14.06 -10.92 -0.68
C SER A 231 13.37 -12.04 -1.44
N GLU A 232 13.12 -13.17 -0.76
CA GLU A 232 12.36 -14.28 -1.33
C GLU A 232 10.96 -13.85 -1.79
N ARG A 233 10.31 -12.95 -1.03
CA ARG A 233 8.98 -12.43 -1.38
C ARG A 233 9.00 -11.66 -2.70
N ALA A 234 10.02 -10.82 -2.92
CA ALA A 234 10.16 -10.07 -4.16
C ALA A 234 10.51 -11.00 -5.34
N THR A 235 11.32 -12.03 -5.08
CA THR A 235 11.70 -13.06 -6.06
C THR A 235 10.46 -13.85 -6.50
N ALA A 236 9.66 -14.34 -5.54
CA ALA A 236 8.40 -15.04 -5.80
C ALA A 236 7.41 -14.19 -6.61
N LEU A 237 7.32 -12.89 -6.29
CA LEU A 237 6.47 -11.97 -7.05
C LEU A 237 6.92 -11.86 -8.51
N HIS A 238 8.22 -11.81 -8.78
CA HIS A 238 8.74 -11.73 -10.16
C HIS A 238 8.58 -13.04 -10.92
N ILE A 239 8.84 -14.18 -10.29
CA ILE A 239 8.56 -15.50 -10.89
C ILE A 239 7.09 -15.59 -11.33
N LYS A 240 6.16 -15.16 -10.45
CA LYS A 240 4.74 -15.11 -10.76
C LYS A 240 4.41 -14.12 -11.88
N LYS A 241 4.96 -12.90 -11.84
CA LYS A 241 4.73 -11.88 -12.88
C LYS A 241 5.22 -12.33 -14.26
N LEU A 242 6.26 -13.15 -14.33
CA LEU A 242 6.78 -13.74 -15.57
C LEU A 242 5.92 -14.91 -16.08
N GLY A 243 4.92 -15.36 -15.31
CA GLY A 243 4.08 -16.49 -15.68
C GLY A 243 4.79 -17.84 -15.61
N LEU A 244 6.01 -17.90 -15.06
CA LEU A 244 6.83 -19.13 -15.05
C LEU A 244 6.21 -20.27 -14.24
N THR A 245 5.38 -19.96 -13.24
CA THR A 245 4.61 -20.97 -12.50
C THR A 245 3.31 -21.34 -13.18
N ASP A 246 2.64 -20.34 -13.75
CA ASP A 246 1.25 -20.45 -14.22
C ASP A 246 1.21 -21.10 -15.63
N HIS A 247 2.22 -20.84 -16.45
CA HIS A 247 2.36 -21.35 -17.82
C HIS A 247 3.52 -22.35 -17.98
N LYS A 248 3.97 -22.97 -16.88
CA LYS A 248 5.14 -23.88 -16.91
C LYS A 248 4.97 -25.04 -17.89
N LYS A 249 3.77 -25.65 -17.95
CA LYS A 249 3.50 -26.82 -18.79
C LYS A 249 3.59 -26.45 -20.26
N GLU A 250 3.01 -25.32 -20.63
CA GLU A 250 3.06 -24.76 -21.98
C GLU A 250 4.50 -24.41 -22.36
N LEU A 251 5.27 -23.79 -21.45
CA LEU A 251 6.68 -23.46 -21.67
C LEU A 251 7.52 -24.72 -21.93
N PHE A 252 7.41 -25.75 -21.09
CA PHE A 252 8.18 -26.99 -21.27
C PHE A 252 7.73 -27.76 -22.51
N ALA A 253 6.42 -27.85 -22.77
CA ALA A 253 5.90 -28.48 -23.98
C ALA A 253 6.43 -27.79 -25.25
N GLU A 254 6.50 -26.46 -25.24
CA GLU A 254 7.07 -25.68 -26.36
C GLU A 254 8.58 -25.93 -26.53
N ILE A 255 9.34 -26.04 -25.43
CA ILE A 255 10.77 -26.40 -25.50
C ILE A 255 10.95 -27.80 -26.09
N VAL A 256 10.13 -28.79 -25.70
CA VAL A 256 10.16 -30.14 -26.27
C VAL A 256 9.83 -30.09 -27.76
N ARG A 257 8.78 -29.37 -28.14
CA ARG A 257 8.36 -29.20 -29.53
C ARG A 257 9.49 -28.62 -30.39
N LEU A 258 10.11 -27.53 -29.95
CA LEU A 258 11.24 -26.90 -30.65
C LEU A 258 12.46 -27.82 -30.71
N THR A 259 12.72 -28.59 -29.65
CA THR A 259 13.81 -29.58 -29.63
C THR A 259 13.58 -30.67 -30.67
N ASN A 260 12.36 -31.21 -30.73
CA ASN A 260 11.96 -32.20 -31.74
C ASN A 260 12.10 -31.65 -33.16
N GLU A 261 11.64 -30.41 -33.44
CA GLU A 261 11.82 -29.80 -34.76
C GLU A 261 13.30 -29.69 -35.18
N GLN A 262 14.21 -29.48 -34.23
CA GLN A 262 15.64 -29.44 -34.52
C GLN A 262 16.19 -30.85 -34.77
N ILE A 263 15.81 -31.84 -33.94
CA ILE A 263 16.18 -33.25 -34.14
C ILE A 263 15.73 -33.69 -35.54
N ASP A 264 14.46 -33.49 -35.88
CA ASP A 264 13.89 -33.86 -37.17
C ASP A 264 14.68 -33.22 -38.32
N LYS A 265 14.97 -31.91 -38.26
CA LYS A 265 15.79 -31.23 -39.29
C LYS A 265 17.16 -31.86 -39.48
N PHE A 266 17.80 -32.34 -38.40
CA PHE A 266 19.09 -32.99 -38.51
C PHE A 266 18.96 -34.44 -39.02
N GLU A 267 17.90 -35.17 -38.65
CA GLU A 267 17.63 -36.52 -39.15
C GLU A 267 17.21 -36.53 -40.64
N TYR A 268 16.47 -35.53 -41.11
CA TYR A 268 16.14 -35.37 -42.54
C TYR A 268 17.39 -35.15 -43.41
N LEU A 269 18.44 -34.49 -42.88
CA LEU A 269 19.72 -34.32 -43.58
C LEU A 269 20.51 -35.63 -43.71
N GLU A 270 20.24 -36.60 -42.84
CA GLU A 270 20.83 -37.95 -42.86
C GLU A 270 20.21 -38.80 -44.00
N ILE A 271 18.90 -38.64 -44.23
CA ILE A 271 18.14 -39.35 -45.27
C ILE A 271 18.54 -38.90 -46.69
N GLU A 272 19.00 -37.65 -46.86
CA GLU A 272 19.47 -37.13 -48.16
C GLU A 272 20.90 -37.61 -48.56
N ASN A 273 21.43 -38.66 -47.92
CA ASN A 273 22.75 -39.27 -48.23
C ASN A 273 23.95 -38.32 -48.13
N LYS A 274 23.85 -37.24 -47.34
CA LYS A 274 25.02 -36.47 -46.92
C LYS A 274 25.45 -37.00 -45.55
N PRO A 275 26.59 -37.70 -45.43
CA PRO A 275 27.05 -38.16 -44.12
C PRO A 275 27.19 -36.95 -43.20
N LEU A 276 26.40 -36.93 -42.13
CA LEU A 276 26.53 -35.97 -41.04
C LEU A 276 27.87 -36.27 -40.37
N GLY A 277 28.92 -35.53 -40.72
CA GLY A 277 30.22 -35.72 -40.08
C GLY A 277 30.10 -35.65 -38.55
N ALA A 278 30.95 -36.38 -37.81
CA ALA A 278 30.89 -36.64 -36.35
C ALA A 278 30.47 -35.47 -35.44
N LYS A 279 30.69 -34.22 -35.87
CA LYS A 279 30.22 -32.99 -35.20
C LYS A 279 28.69 -32.85 -35.14
N PHE A 280 27.97 -33.44 -36.09
CA PHE A 280 26.51 -33.38 -36.17
C PHE A 280 25.84 -34.54 -35.43
N GLU A 281 26.38 -35.76 -35.50
CA GLU A 281 25.93 -36.90 -34.69
C GLU A 281 25.93 -36.56 -33.20
N TRP A 282 27.03 -35.95 -32.70
CA TRP A 282 27.12 -35.49 -31.31
C TRP A 282 26.03 -34.46 -30.95
N ARG A 283 25.62 -33.59 -31.89
CA ARG A 283 24.58 -32.59 -31.64
C ARG A 283 23.19 -33.21 -31.56
N ILE A 284 22.90 -34.21 -32.41
CA ILE A 284 21.63 -34.94 -32.36
C ILE A 284 21.52 -35.69 -31.04
N GLU A 285 22.59 -36.35 -30.60
CA GLU A 285 22.59 -37.10 -29.35
C GLU A 285 22.33 -36.20 -28.13
N VAL A 286 22.99 -35.05 -28.05
CA VAL A 286 22.73 -34.05 -26.99
C VAL A 286 21.27 -33.57 -27.01
N LEU A 287 20.66 -33.39 -28.19
CA LEU A 287 19.26 -32.99 -28.28
C LEU A 287 18.30 -34.12 -27.86
N ARG A 288 18.64 -35.39 -28.14
CA ARG A 288 17.87 -36.56 -27.69
C ARG A 288 17.96 -36.75 -26.17
N GLU A 289 19.14 -36.57 -25.60
CA GLU A 289 19.34 -36.55 -24.13
C GLU A 289 18.49 -35.43 -23.50
N LEU A 290 18.58 -34.21 -24.05
CA LEU A 290 17.79 -33.06 -23.61
C LEU A 290 16.29 -33.33 -23.66
N LYS A 291 15.80 -33.91 -24.76
CA LYS A 291 14.39 -34.31 -24.93
C LYS A 291 13.97 -35.29 -23.85
N THR A 292 14.74 -36.36 -23.65
CA THR A 292 14.45 -37.42 -22.69
C THR A 292 14.36 -36.84 -21.27
N GLU A 293 15.26 -35.92 -20.92
CA GLU A 293 15.27 -35.28 -19.61
C GLU A 293 14.04 -34.36 -19.40
N ILE A 294 13.60 -33.62 -20.43
CA ILE A 294 12.38 -32.80 -20.33
C ILE A 294 11.12 -33.67 -20.26
N GLU A 295 11.03 -34.75 -21.04
CA GLU A 295 9.90 -35.68 -21.00
C GLU A 295 9.79 -36.36 -19.62
N ASN A 296 10.92 -36.75 -19.03
CA ASN A 296 10.98 -37.26 -17.66
C ASN A 296 10.53 -36.22 -16.62
N CYS A 297 10.82 -34.93 -16.82
CA CYS A 297 10.29 -33.86 -15.97
C CYS A 297 8.76 -33.79 -16.01
N LEU A 298 8.16 -33.89 -17.21
CA LEU A 298 6.72 -33.84 -17.41
C LEU A 298 6.00 -35.07 -16.83
N ILE A 299 6.58 -36.26 -17.00
CA ILE A 299 6.02 -37.54 -16.52
C ILE A 299 6.04 -37.61 -14.98
N ASN A 300 7.12 -37.18 -14.33
CA ASN A 300 7.21 -37.19 -12.87
C ASN A 300 6.20 -36.25 -12.18
N GLU A 301 5.65 -35.24 -12.89
CA GLU A 301 4.57 -34.38 -12.40
C GLU A 301 3.20 -35.09 -12.37
N GLU A 302 2.92 -35.98 -13.32
CA GLU A 302 1.63 -36.70 -13.40
C GLU A 302 1.50 -37.78 -12.32
N ILE A 303 2.62 -38.33 -11.84
CA ILE A 303 2.67 -39.42 -10.85
C ILE A 303 2.52 -38.89 -9.40
N GLY A 304 2.23 -37.60 -9.20
CA GLY A 304 1.79 -37.07 -7.90
C GLY A 304 2.85 -36.32 -7.10
N ASN A 305 4.07 -36.18 -7.62
CA ASN A 305 4.98 -35.15 -7.15
C ASN A 305 4.53 -33.83 -7.74
N ASN A 306 3.60 -33.15 -7.07
CA ASN A 306 3.24 -31.79 -7.44
C ASN A 306 4.47 -30.92 -7.14
N PHE A 307 5.33 -30.75 -8.15
CA PHE A 307 6.64 -30.06 -8.10
C PHE A 307 6.55 -28.62 -7.55
N PHE A 308 5.36 -28.10 -7.25
CA PHE A 308 5.16 -26.79 -6.66
C PHE A 308 4.05 -26.79 -5.60
N GLN A 309 4.01 -27.78 -4.69
CA GLN A 309 3.42 -27.49 -3.39
C GLN A 309 4.25 -26.38 -2.74
N ILE A 310 3.84 -25.14 -3.00
CA ILE A 310 4.22 -23.97 -2.25
C ILE A 310 4.00 -24.36 -0.80
N GLU A 311 5.09 -24.46 -0.04
CA GLU A 311 5.09 -24.73 1.40
C GLU A 311 3.90 -24.01 2.04
N LYS A 312 2.86 -24.80 2.35
CA LYS A 312 1.72 -24.31 3.11
C LYS A 312 2.21 -24.18 4.55
N LYS A 313 2.53 -22.93 4.92
CA LYS A 313 2.62 -22.39 6.30
C LYS A 313 3.44 -23.20 7.32
N GLY A 314 4.60 -22.63 7.67
CA GLY A 314 5.09 -22.52 9.04
C GLY A 314 5.20 -21.04 9.37
#